data_AF-A0A966IH37-F1
#
_entry.id   AF-A0A966IH37-F1
#
_cell.length_a   1.000
_cell.length_b   1.000
_cell.length_c   1.000
_cell.angle_alpha   90.00
_cell.angle_beta   90.00
_cell.angle_gamma   90.00
#
_symmetry.space_group_name_H-M   'P 1'
#
loop_
_entity.id
_entity.type
_entity.pdbx_description
1 polymer ?
#
loop_
_entity_poly.entity_id
_entity_poly.type
_entity_poly.pdbx_seq_one_letter_code
_entity_poly.pdbx_strand_id
1 'polypeptide(L)' 'KHHEAPEDCEYYMCGPPMMNKAVIDLLTNIGVEPENIALDDFGG' A
#
# COMPACT_ATOMS: atom_id res chain seq x y z
N LYS A 1 -8.53 -13.05 6.28
CA LYS A 1 -9.70 -12.15 6.56
C LYS A 1 -9.70 -11.57 7.98
N HIS A 2 -8.70 -11.83 8.81
CA HIS A 2 -8.30 -10.98 9.91
C HIS A 2 -6.76 -10.97 9.86
N HIS A 3 -6.18 -9.89 9.36
CA HIS A 3 -4.76 -9.61 9.63
C HIS A 3 -4.77 -8.92 10.99
N GLU A 4 -4.21 -9.56 12.00
CA GLU A 4 -4.26 -9.07 13.38
C GLU A 4 -3.45 -7.78 13.56
N ALA A 5 -2.51 -7.51 12.65
CA ALA A 5 -1.74 -6.27 12.54
C ALA A 5 -1.43 -5.99 11.05
N PRO A 6 -2.30 -5.27 10.31
CA PRO A 6 -2.00 -4.86 8.93
C PRO A 6 -0.72 -4.02 8.83
N GLU A 7 -0.38 -3.25 9.86
CA GLU A 7 0.85 -2.45 9.97
C GLU A 7 2.14 -3.26 9.88
N ASP A 8 2.12 -4.53 10.32
CA ASP A 8 3.28 -5.43 10.31
C ASP A 8 3.48 -6.16 8.97
N CYS A 9 2.58 -5.93 7.99
CA CYS A 9 2.66 -6.56 6.68
C CYS A 9 3.50 -5.71 5.70
N GLU A 10 4.29 -6.37 4.86
CA GLU A 10 4.95 -5.74 3.72
C GLU A 10 4.02 -5.73 2.49
N TYR A 11 3.75 -4.54 1.96
CA TYR A 11 2.83 -4.32 0.83
C TYR A 11 3.61 -4.03 -0.45
N TYR A 12 3.59 -5.00 -1.37
CA TYR A 12 4.16 -4.86 -2.71
C TYR A 12 3.03 -4.59 -3.71
N MET A 13 3.07 -3.45 -4.39
CA MET A 13 1.99 -3.02 -5.28
C MET A 13 2.48 -2.42 -6.59
N CYS A 14 1.71 -2.66 -7.65
CA CYS A 14 1.88 -2.09 -8.98
C CYS A 14 0.49 -1.93 -9.61
N GLY A 15 0.24 -0.79 -10.24
CA GLY A 15 -0.94 -0.59 -11.07
C GLY A 15 -1.06 0.84 -11.59
N PRO A 16 -2.24 1.21 -12.14
CA PRO A 16 -2.44 2.52 -12.73
C PRO A 16 -2.42 3.64 -11.67
N PRO A 17 -2.08 4.89 -12.04
CA PRO A 17 -1.90 5.98 -11.07
C PRO A 17 -3.05 6.18 -10.09
N MET A 18 -4.29 6.04 -10.56
CA MET A 18 -5.49 6.17 -9.72
C MET A 18 -5.63 5.05 -8.69
N MET A 19 -5.21 3.84 -9.03
CA MET A 19 -5.23 2.71 -8.09
C MET A 19 -4.14 2.88 -7.04
N ASN A 20 -2.92 3.25 -7.46
CA ASN A 20 -1.80 3.38 -6.54
C ASN A 20 -2.10 4.42 -5.47
N LYS A 21 -2.62 5.58 -5.88
CA LYS A 21 -3.04 6.62 -4.94
C LYS A 21 -4.09 6.14 -3.95
N ALA A 22 -5.18 5.52 -4.43
CA ALA A 22 -6.27 5.09 -3.56
C ALA A 22 -5.83 4.01 -2.55
N VAL A 23 -4.95 3.09 -2.96
CA VAL A 23 -4.44 2.02 -2.08
C VAL A 23 -3.42 2.55 -1.08
N ILE A 24 -2.51 3.45 -1.48
CA ILE A 24 -1.58 4.10 -0.54
C ILE A 24 -2.34 4.94 0.51
N ASP A 25 -3.36 5.69 0.08
CA ASP A 25 -4.22 6.45 0.99
C ASP A 25 -4.93 5.52 1.98
N LEU A 26 -5.42 4.35 1.53
CA LEU A 26 -6.04 3.36 2.40
C LEU A 26 -5.05 2.79 3.42
N LEU A 27 -3.87 2.34 2.98
CA LEU A 27 -2.85 1.71 3.83
C LEU A 27 -2.35 2.69 4.90
N THR A 28 -2.09 3.94 4.52
CA THR A 28 -1.70 5.00 5.46
C THR A 28 -2.81 5.26 6.49
N ASN A 29 -4.09 5.29 6.08
CA ASN A 29 -5.22 5.53 6.97
C ASN A 29 -5.46 4.42 8.01
N ILE A 30 -5.02 3.19 7.73
CA ILE A 30 -5.12 2.05 8.65
C ILE A 30 -3.85 1.84 9.48
N GLY A 31 -2.87 2.77 9.39
CA GLY A 31 -1.67 2.76 10.24
C GLY A 31 -0.47 2.02 9.67
N VAL A 32 -0.46 1.69 8.37
CA VAL A 32 0.73 1.12 7.71
C VAL A 32 1.73 2.24 7.45
N GLU A 33 2.95 2.06 7.94
CA GLU A 33 4.05 3.00 7.70
C GLU A 33 4.51 2.95 6.22
N PRO A 34 4.89 4.09 5.61
CA PRO A 34 5.33 4.12 4.21
C PRO A 34 6.50 3.19 3.89
N GLU A 35 7.35 2.89 4.89
CA GLU A 35 8.49 1.97 4.79
C GLU A 35 8.06 0.54 4.45
N ASN A 36 6.83 0.16 4.82
CA ASN A 36 6.24 -1.14 4.54
C ASN A 36 5.49 -1.17 3.20
N ILE A 37 5.52 -0.10 2.40
CA ILE A 37 4.82 0.01 1.11
C ILE A 37 5.83 0.15 -0.04
N ALA A 38 6.06 -0.95 -0.76
CA ALA A 38 6.88 -0.97 -1.97
C ALA A 38 6.00 -0.80 -3.22
N LEU A 39 6.13 0.34 -3.89
CA LEU A 39 5.46 0.65 -5.15
C LEU A 39 6.40 0.42 -6.33
N ASP A 40 6.01 -0.45 -7.26
CA ASP A 40 6.61 -0.55 -8.58
C ASP A 40 5.78 0.30 -9.57
N ASP A 41 6.27 1.51 -9.83
CA ASP A 41 5.65 2.46 -10.75
C ASP A 41 6.19 2.23 -12.16
N PHE A 42 5.36 1.58 -12.98
CA PHE A 42 5.68 1.30 -14.39
C PHE A 42 5.75 2.56 -15.26
N GLY A 43 5.51 3.75 -14.72
CA GLY A 43 5.68 5.02 -15.42
C GLY A 43 4.78 5.09 -16.65
N GLY A 44 3.50 5.38 -16.42
CA GLY A 44 2.51 5.52 -17.49
C GLY A 44 2.95 6.43 -18.63
#